data_AF-F4QLE3-F1
#
_entry.id   AF-F4QLE3-F1
#
_cell.length_a   1.000
_cell.length_b   1.000
_cell.length_c   1.000
_cell.angle_alpha   90.00
_cell.angle_beta   90.00
_cell.angle_gamma   90.00
#
_symmetry.space_group_name_H-M   'P 1'
#
loop_
_entity.id
_entity.type
_entity.pdbx_description
1 polymer ?
#
loop_
_entity_poly.entity_id
_entity_poly.type
_entity_poly.pdbx_seq_one_letter_code
_entity_poly.pdbx_strand_id
1 'polypeptide(L)'
;MGGLRFNAGAIMAAAMTLACLVAMPAMAQSSAAAAAALDIDPDLAPVNSTKALKASEQAVVRVLVIYRGFGGQPLDTVGMGSGFVVAPGYIVTNFHVVEVPPEASSADIYIVPHKDSGAAYQPVQLVKHWVEGDLALLQAPGLKIPPIKLYLTPYKNERVVSMGYPDITDHLLNRSGTALLEPADAYVTQGSIALFASTNPDGARVDTLFHTAPINHGNSGGPLLNECGQVVAVNTWTAPSTLSAGGDLDVAAGQFVATHVSALNTFLNSADVKPQTTSSPCYAKSEDEIVKDDALTRALAKASAAQEERLGEQRKAEADRAVMERLQLGAMVILSVLVLVLIGLIVRREMRHRAETHHKEPEAPTAWSEPLPEKTKPAKVEKVKPVKPVPVAKGPVKHPIPWGWILLGVVVVVVIIAFLVKDRDIYKRLAPTKAPAAAVAEGIVHMVCEVDKNASSQMVAGAGPIDFEFDAVHACVNGKTAYERQGDGSLVRYMLSDTSPIAARIEISADGTTFQRREYRLEAETYRSYQAQRAALGSLRCVTKTDPGKAGQLADNLAKVRNLSQTVLTMAPESHTVWRCAKKAG
;
A
#
# COMPACT_ATOMS: atom_id res chain seq x y z
N MET A 1 103.62 -14.49 -44.53
CA MET A 1 103.70 -15.58 -43.53
C MET A 1 102.43 -15.54 -42.68
N GLY A 2 101.69 -16.67 -42.62
CA GLY A 2 100.57 -17.01 -41.73
C GLY A 2 99.39 -16.01 -41.68
N GLY A 3 98.23 -16.22 -42.32
CA GLY A 3 97.47 -17.46 -42.45
C GLY A 3 96.38 -17.56 -41.36
N LEU A 4 95.42 -16.62 -41.34
CA LEU A 4 94.26 -16.70 -40.44
C LEU A 4 93.18 -17.59 -41.08
N ARG A 5 93.02 -18.80 -40.54
CA ARG A 5 91.93 -19.72 -40.89
C ARG A 5 90.66 -19.30 -40.16
N PHE A 6 89.67 -18.77 -40.89
CA PHE A 6 88.32 -18.56 -40.38
C PHE A 6 87.57 -19.90 -40.31
N ASN A 7 87.28 -20.34 -39.09
CA ASN A 7 86.51 -21.55 -38.82
C ASN A 7 85.01 -21.29 -39.02
N ALA A 8 84.44 -21.83 -40.09
CA ALA A 8 83.02 -21.73 -40.45
C ALA A 8 82.06 -22.49 -39.49
N GLY A 9 82.56 -23.16 -38.45
CA GLY A 9 81.76 -23.94 -37.51
C GLY A 9 81.11 -23.12 -36.38
N ALA A 10 81.63 -21.94 -36.05
CA ALA A 10 81.16 -21.19 -34.87
C ALA A 10 79.91 -20.32 -35.13
N ILE A 11 79.63 -19.98 -36.40
CA ILE A 11 78.51 -19.08 -36.76
C ILE A 11 77.18 -19.86 -36.88
N MET A 12 77.22 -21.17 -37.19
CA MET A 12 76.01 -22.01 -37.22
C MET A 12 75.48 -22.37 -35.83
N ALA A 13 76.31 -22.41 -34.79
CA ALA A 13 75.86 -22.72 -33.42
C ALA A 13 75.18 -21.53 -32.71
N ALA A 14 75.56 -20.29 -33.07
CA ALA A 14 74.97 -19.07 -32.51
C ALA A 14 73.61 -18.69 -33.15
N ALA A 15 73.38 -19.07 -34.41
CA ALA A 15 72.10 -18.84 -35.08
C ALA A 15 71.00 -19.84 -34.63
N MET A 16 71.39 -21.04 -34.19
CA MET A 16 70.46 -22.08 -33.74
C MET A 16 70.00 -21.89 -32.28
N THR A 17 70.76 -21.15 -31.47
CA THR A 17 70.43 -20.85 -30.07
C THR A 17 69.58 -19.59 -29.90
N LEU A 18 69.64 -18.63 -30.85
CA LEU A 18 68.77 -17.45 -30.83
C LEU A 18 67.35 -17.73 -31.38
N ALA A 19 67.17 -18.82 -32.14
CA ALA A 19 65.86 -19.26 -32.62
C ALA A 19 65.00 -19.98 -31.55
N CYS A 20 65.60 -20.39 -30.41
CA CYS A 20 64.88 -21.05 -29.31
C CYS A 20 64.29 -20.09 -28.26
N LEU A 21 64.57 -18.78 -28.33
CA LEU A 21 64.10 -17.80 -27.33
C LEU A 21 62.82 -17.03 -27.72
N VAL A 22 62.19 -17.35 -28.86
CA VAL A 22 60.92 -16.72 -29.31
C VAL A 22 59.70 -17.62 -29.05
N ALA A 23 59.89 -18.78 -28.41
CA ALA A 23 58.82 -19.71 -28.04
C ALA A 23 58.54 -19.68 -26.53
N MET A 24 58.09 -18.54 -26.01
CA MET A 24 57.33 -18.53 -24.76
C MET A 24 55.84 -18.47 -25.10
N PRO A 25 55.02 -19.47 -24.73
CA PRO A 25 53.59 -19.29 -24.73
C PRO A 25 53.25 -18.41 -23.51
N ALA A 26 52.90 -17.15 -23.77
CA ALA A 26 52.12 -16.35 -22.84
C ALA A 26 50.68 -16.92 -22.81
N MET A 27 50.50 -18.06 -22.16
CA MET A 27 49.20 -18.66 -21.89
C MET A 27 49.22 -19.26 -20.49
N ALA A 28 48.83 -18.46 -19.50
CA ALA A 28 48.19 -18.90 -18.25
C ALA A 28 47.78 -17.70 -17.39
N GLN A 29 46.97 -16.79 -17.94
CA GLN A 29 46.11 -15.92 -17.14
C GLN A 29 44.74 -15.91 -17.79
N SER A 30 43.95 -16.94 -17.51
CA SER A 30 42.52 -16.94 -17.76
C SER A 30 41.81 -17.63 -16.61
N SER A 31 40.68 -17.02 -16.26
CA SER A 31 39.57 -17.52 -15.45
C SER A 31 39.84 -17.81 -13.98
N ALA A 32 40.07 -16.74 -13.22
CA ALA A 32 39.50 -16.62 -11.88
C ALA A 32 38.48 -15.45 -11.87
N ALA A 33 37.56 -15.48 -12.84
CA ALA A 33 36.25 -14.84 -12.71
C ALA A 33 35.23 -15.97 -12.58
N ALA A 34 35.48 -16.88 -11.64
CA ALA A 34 34.46 -17.81 -11.21
C ALA A 34 33.36 -16.97 -10.59
N ALA A 35 32.16 -17.09 -11.15
CA ALA A 35 30.90 -16.55 -10.67
C ALA A 35 30.95 -16.16 -9.19
N ALA A 36 31.05 -14.85 -8.94
CA ALA A 36 30.59 -14.34 -7.66
C ALA A 36 29.09 -14.64 -7.64
N ALA A 37 28.71 -15.76 -7.05
CA ALA A 37 27.38 -15.92 -6.52
C ALA A 37 27.18 -14.67 -5.65
N LEU A 38 26.29 -13.78 -6.08
CA LEU A 38 25.85 -12.67 -5.25
C LEU A 38 25.34 -13.33 -3.98
N ASP A 39 26.11 -13.22 -2.90
CA ASP A 39 25.68 -13.58 -1.56
C ASP A 39 24.64 -12.51 -1.20
N ILE A 40 23.41 -12.72 -1.70
CA ILE A 40 22.29 -11.83 -1.41
C ILE A 40 22.08 -11.98 0.08
N ASP A 41 22.23 -10.87 0.80
CA ASP A 41 21.89 -10.79 2.22
C ASP A 41 20.53 -11.50 2.43
N PRO A 42 20.44 -12.54 3.27
CA PRO A 42 19.20 -13.28 3.46
C PRO A 42 18.03 -12.39 3.87
N ASP A 43 18.28 -11.21 4.46
CA ASP A 43 17.25 -10.22 4.78
C ASP A 43 16.72 -9.46 3.54
N LEU A 44 17.40 -9.53 2.40
CA LEU A 44 17.00 -8.95 1.11
C LEU A 44 16.43 -9.99 0.13
N ALA A 45 16.37 -11.26 0.53
CA ALA A 45 15.76 -12.30 -0.29
C ALA A 45 14.23 -12.08 -0.43
N PRO A 46 13.64 -12.23 -1.62
CA PRO A 46 12.23 -11.99 -1.82
C PRO A 46 11.37 -13.01 -1.05
N VAL A 47 10.42 -12.51 -0.27
CA VAL A 47 9.41 -13.32 0.42
C VAL A 47 8.36 -13.79 -0.58
N ASN A 48 8.04 -15.09 -0.59
CA ASN A 48 6.90 -15.60 -1.36
C ASN A 48 5.59 -15.08 -0.73
N SER A 49 4.94 -14.14 -1.42
CA SER A 49 3.75 -13.44 -0.92
C SER A 49 2.56 -14.38 -0.74
N THR A 50 2.33 -15.29 -1.69
CA THR A 50 1.25 -16.29 -1.62
C THR A 50 1.36 -17.14 -0.36
N LYS A 51 2.57 -17.62 -0.05
CA LYS A 51 2.83 -18.43 1.14
C LYS A 51 2.70 -17.61 2.43
N ALA A 52 3.23 -16.38 2.45
CA ALA A 52 3.20 -15.52 3.62
C ALA A 52 1.78 -15.07 3.98
N LEU A 53 0.99 -14.67 2.99
CA LEU A 53 -0.41 -14.28 3.18
C LEU A 53 -1.26 -15.46 3.65
N LYS A 54 -1.11 -16.65 3.04
CA LYS A 54 -1.83 -17.86 3.46
C LYS A 54 -1.49 -18.28 4.90
N ALA A 55 -0.24 -18.11 5.33
CA ALA A 55 0.15 -18.36 6.72
C ALA A 55 -0.51 -17.35 7.69
N SER A 56 -0.63 -16.09 7.28
CA SER A 56 -1.23 -15.02 8.09
C SER A 56 -2.75 -15.15 8.17
N GLU A 57 -3.38 -15.64 7.10
CA GLU A 57 -4.82 -15.92 7.03
C GLU A 57 -5.28 -16.90 8.14
N GLN A 58 -4.44 -17.88 8.48
CA GLN A 58 -4.73 -18.84 9.56
C GLN A 58 -4.82 -18.19 10.95
N ALA A 59 -4.26 -16.99 11.11
CA ALA A 59 -4.30 -16.21 12.34
C ALA A 59 -5.44 -15.19 12.38
N VAL A 60 -6.24 -15.09 11.32
CA VAL A 60 -7.48 -14.31 11.29
C VAL A 60 -8.60 -15.14 11.88
N VAL A 61 -9.44 -14.51 12.69
CA VAL A 61 -10.56 -15.14 13.37
C VAL A 61 -11.85 -14.35 13.11
N ARG A 62 -12.97 -15.05 13.05
CA ARG A 62 -14.30 -14.43 13.14
C ARG A 62 -14.59 -14.15 14.60
N VAL A 63 -15.11 -12.97 14.90
CA VAL A 63 -15.57 -12.56 16.23
C VAL A 63 -17.09 -12.56 16.22
N LEU A 64 -17.69 -13.31 17.13
CA LEU A 64 -19.13 -13.40 17.33
C LEU A 64 -19.46 -12.90 18.73
N VAL A 65 -20.49 -12.06 18.83
CA VAL A 65 -20.90 -11.42 20.08
C VAL A 65 -22.37 -11.72 20.31
N ILE A 66 -22.65 -12.53 21.31
CA ILE A 66 -24.00 -12.90 21.70
C ILE A 66 -24.45 -11.93 22.77
N TYR A 67 -25.33 -11.00 22.41
CA TYR A 67 -25.91 -10.05 23.35
C TYR A 67 -26.96 -10.71 24.22
N ARG A 68 -26.97 -10.39 25.50
CA ARG A 68 -27.97 -10.86 26.46
C ARG A 68 -28.79 -9.71 27.00
N GLY A 69 -30.11 -9.79 26.85
CA GLY A 69 -31.06 -8.86 27.44
C GLY A 69 -31.17 -9.02 28.96
N PHE A 70 -31.90 -8.10 29.59
CA PHE A 70 -32.16 -8.11 31.03
C PHE A 70 -32.79 -9.45 31.47
N GLY A 71 -32.18 -10.09 32.48
CA GLY A 71 -32.56 -11.44 32.94
C GLY A 71 -31.78 -12.59 32.30
N GLY A 72 -30.76 -12.29 31.46
CA GLY A 72 -29.82 -13.26 30.93
C GLY A 72 -30.30 -14.01 29.68
N GLN A 73 -31.41 -13.60 29.08
CA GLN A 73 -31.92 -14.19 27.84
C GLN A 73 -31.10 -13.70 26.63
N PRO A 74 -30.71 -14.58 25.68
CA PRO A 74 -30.07 -14.14 24.44
C PRO A 74 -31.01 -13.23 23.66
N LEU A 75 -30.48 -12.13 23.11
CA LEU A 75 -31.18 -11.33 22.11
C LEU A 75 -31.09 -12.03 20.75
N ASP A 76 -32.07 -11.80 19.88
CA ASP A 76 -32.05 -12.29 18.49
C ASP A 76 -30.98 -11.59 17.63
N THR A 77 -30.25 -10.63 18.21
CA THR A 77 -29.16 -9.90 17.57
C THR A 77 -27.81 -10.47 17.99
N VAL A 78 -26.97 -10.76 17.00
CA VAL A 78 -25.58 -11.19 17.19
C VAL A 78 -24.67 -10.14 16.56
N GLY A 79 -23.73 -9.61 17.33
CA GLY A 79 -22.65 -8.77 16.80
C GLY A 79 -21.64 -9.63 16.07
N MET A 80 -21.16 -9.18 14.92
CA MET A 80 -20.20 -9.92 14.10
C MET A 80 -19.08 -9.01 13.61
N GLY A 81 -17.88 -9.57 13.57
CA GLY A 81 -16.70 -8.89 13.06
C GLY A 81 -15.54 -9.83 12.86
N SER A 82 -14.36 -9.25 12.71
CA SER A 82 -13.11 -9.98 12.53
C SER A 82 -12.11 -9.60 13.60
N GLY A 83 -11.12 -10.47 13.81
CA GLY A 83 -9.98 -10.21 14.65
C GLY A 83 -8.77 -10.99 14.15
N PHE A 84 -7.62 -10.78 14.78
CA PHE A 84 -6.43 -11.58 14.48
C PHE A 84 -5.52 -11.73 15.68
N VAL A 85 -4.76 -12.83 15.69
CA VAL A 85 -3.85 -13.17 16.78
C VAL A 85 -2.61 -12.29 16.72
N VAL A 86 -2.35 -11.54 17.81
CA VAL A 86 -1.22 -10.58 17.91
C VAL A 86 -0.12 -11.05 18.85
N ALA A 87 -0.46 -11.95 19.77
CA ALA A 87 0.46 -12.65 20.67
C ALA A 87 -0.18 -13.99 21.09
N PRO A 88 0.58 -14.94 21.66
CA PRO A 88 0.01 -16.22 22.09
C PRO A 88 -1.20 -16.04 23.02
N GLY A 89 -2.37 -16.50 22.58
CA GLY A 89 -3.63 -16.37 23.33
C GLY A 89 -4.25 -14.97 23.37
N TYR A 90 -3.74 -14.01 22.57
CA TYR A 90 -4.27 -12.64 22.49
C TYR A 90 -4.68 -12.29 21.07
N ILE A 91 -5.89 -11.73 20.96
CA ILE A 91 -6.52 -11.34 19.71
C ILE A 91 -6.87 -9.86 19.79
N VAL A 92 -6.65 -9.14 18.70
CA VAL A 92 -7.18 -7.78 18.54
C VAL A 92 -8.37 -7.79 17.60
N THR A 93 -9.35 -6.95 17.92
CA THR A 93 -10.48 -6.59 17.06
C THR A 93 -10.80 -5.10 17.26
N ASN A 94 -11.83 -4.57 16.60
CA ASN A 94 -12.31 -3.22 16.89
C ASN A 94 -13.15 -3.18 18.17
N PHE A 95 -13.22 -2.02 18.81
CA PHE A 95 -14.06 -1.86 20.00
C PHE A 95 -15.54 -1.94 19.65
N HIS A 96 -15.96 -1.29 18.55
CA HIS A 96 -17.37 -1.32 18.11
C HIS A 96 -17.88 -2.73 17.77
N VAL A 97 -16.99 -3.69 17.47
CA VAL A 97 -17.38 -5.09 17.20
C VAL A 97 -17.87 -5.77 18.49
N VAL A 98 -17.30 -5.39 19.64
CA VAL A 98 -17.57 -6.01 20.95
C VAL A 98 -18.28 -5.07 21.92
N GLU A 99 -18.71 -3.90 21.45
CA GLU A 99 -19.46 -2.93 22.23
C GLU A 99 -20.85 -3.48 22.56
N VAL A 100 -21.24 -3.39 23.84
CA VAL A 100 -22.56 -3.84 24.29
C VAL A 100 -23.57 -2.73 24.03
N PRO A 101 -24.61 -2.96 23.20
CA PRO A 101 -25.60 -1.93 22.90
C PRO A 101 -26.51 -1.68 24.11
N PRO A 102 -27.17 -0.50 24.22
CA PRO A 102 -27.97 -0.13 25.39
C PRO A 102 -29.12 -1.09 25.74
N GLU A 103 -29.64 -1.82 24.76
CA GLU A 103 -30.67 -2.85 24.91
C GLU A 103 -30.15 -4.17 25.52
N ALA A 104 -28.83 -4.35 25.62
CA ALA A 104 -28.19 -5.54 26.16
C ALA A 104 -27.57 -5.27 27.54
N SER A 105 -27.74 -6.23 28.45
CA SER A 105 -27.18 -6.22 29.80
C SER A 105 -25.76 -6.81 29.89
N SER A 106 -25.43 -7.72 28.98
CA SER A 106 -24.09 -8.31 28.87
C SER A 106 -23.87 -8.84 27.45
N ALA A 107 -22.62 -9.19 27.15
CA ALA A 107 -22.26 -9.86 25.91
C ALA A 107 -21.31 -11.02 26.19
N ASP A 108 -21.55 -12.15 25.55
CA ASP A 108 -20.60 -13.25 25.48
C ASP A 108 -19.88 -13.19 24.14
N ILE A 109 -18.55 -13.18 24.19
CA ILE A 109 -17.71 -13.07 23.00
C ILE A 109 -17.13 -14.45 22.69
N TYR A 110 -17.27 -14.87 21.44
CA TYR A 110 -16.70 -16.09 20.89
C TYR A 110 -15.81 -15.76 19.71
N ILE A 111 -14.79 -16.60 19.51
CA ILE A 111 -14.01 -16.60 18.28
C ILE A 111 -14.27 -17.89 17.50
N VAL A 112 -14.26 -17.79 16.19
CA VAL A 112 -14.23 -18.94 15.28
C VAL A 112 -12.94 -18.82 14.46
N PRO A 113 -11.94 -19.67 14.75
CA PRO A 113 -10.69 -19.68 14.00
C PRO A 113 -10.87 -20.04 12.52
N HIS A 114 -9.89 -19.65 11.71
CA HIS A 114 -9.80 -20.05 10.31
C HIS A 114 -9.85 -21.58 10.13
N LYS A 115 -10.47 -22.07 9.06
CA LYS A 115 -10.67 -23.52 8.82
C LYS A 115 -9.37 -24.35 8.81
N ASP A 116 -8.28 -23.75 8.34
CA ASP A 116 -6.97 -24.42 8.23
C ASP A 116 -6.12 -24.26 9.51
N SER A 117 -6.63 -23.59 10.56
CA SER A 117 -5.89 -23.40 11.82
C SER A 117 -5.89 -24.64 12.71
N GLY A 118 -6.87 -25.55 12.53
CA GLY A 118 -7.07 -26.72 13.39
C GLY A 118 -7.61 -26.40 14.79
N ALA A 119 -7.92 -25.13 15.08
CA ALA A 119 -8.48 -24.71 16.37
C ALA A 119 -10.02 -24.67 16.32
N ALA A 120 -10.66 -25.08 17.43
CA ALA A 120 -12.11 -25.01 17.57
C ALA A 120 -12.57 -23.59 17.95
N TYR A 121 -13.85 -23.30 17.73
CA TYR A 121 -14.47 -22.10 18.28
C TYR A 121 -14.42 -22.13 19.82
N GLN A 122 -14.26 -20.98 20.46
CA GLN A 122 -14.17 -20.90 21.92
C GLN A 122 -14.58 -19.53 22.45
N PRO A 123 -15.04 -19.44 23.72
CA PRO A 123 -15.29 -18.17 24.36
C PRO A 123 -13.99 -17.41 24.64
N VAL A 124 -14.07 -16.09 24.64
CA VAL A 124 -12.94 -15.19 24.93
C VAL A 124 -13.37 -14.10 25.90
N GLN A 125 -12.38 -13.48 26.54
CA GLN A 125 -12.61 -12.41 27.51
C GLN A 125 -12.09 -11.08 26.97
N LEU A 126 -12.88 -10.02 27.14
CA LEU A 126 -12.41 -8.66 26.89
C LEU A 126 -11.43 -8.25 28.00
N VAL A 127 -10.16 -8.07 27.64
CA VAL A 127 -9.09 -7.68 28.58
C VAL A 127 -9.00 -6.17 28.69
N LYS A 128 -9.02 -5.49 27.54
CA LYS A 128 -8.85 -4.05 27.44
C LYS A 128 -9.56 -3.53 26.21
N HIS A 129 -10.08 -2.31 26.29
CA HIS A 129 -10.59 -1.60 25.14
C HIS A 129 -10.04 -0.17 25.12
N TRP A 130 -10.08 0.44 23.94
CA TRP A 130 -9.74 1.83 23.71
C TRP A 130 -10.76 2.43 22.75
N VAL A 131 -11.62 3.28 23.30
CA VAL A 131 -12.78 3.85 22.59
C VAL A 131 -12.32 4.76 21.45
N GLU A 132 -11.37 5.67 21.70
CA GLU A 132 -10.94 6.64 20.69
C GLU A 132 -10.19 5.96 19.53
N GLY A 133 -9.40 4.92 19.82
CA GLY A 133 -8.68 4.15 18.81
C GLY A 133 -9.50 3.06 18.13
N ASP A 134 -10.73 2.84 18.60
CA ASP A 134 -11.60 1.74 18.18
C ASP A 134 -10.89 0.37 18.22
N LEU A 135 -10.22 0.06 19.33
CA LEU A 135 -9.49 -1.21 19.51
C LEU A 135 -9.95 -1.95 20.76
N ALA A 136 -10.05 -3.26 20.66
CA ALA A 136 -10.30 -4.16 21.78
C ALA A 136 -9.30 -5.32 21.75
N LEU A 137 -8.82 -5.68 22.95
CA LEU A 137 -7.94 -6.80 23.19
C LEU A 137 -8.74 -7.92 23.86
N LEU A 138 -8.76 -9.07 23.20
CA LEU A 138 -9.43 -10.28 23.66
C LEU A 138 -8.40 -11.32 24.09
N GLN A 139 -8.70 -12.05 25.17
CA GLN A 139 -7.90 -13.18 25.63
C GLN A 139 -8.61 -14.50 25.33
N ALA A 140 -7.85 -15.39 24.70
CA ALA A 140 -8.26 -16.71 24.24
C ALA A 140 -7.31 -17.77 24.81
N PRO A 141 -7.48 -18.16 26.09
CA PRO A 141 -6.58 -19.12 26.74
C PRO A 141 -6.49 -20.43 25.96
N GLY A 142 -5.27 -20.96 25.79
CA GLY A 142 -5.05 -22.23 25.10
C GLY A 142 -5.13 -22.16 23.57
N LEU A 143 -5.34 -20.99 22.96
CA LEU A 143 -5.32 -20.83 21.51
C LEU A 143 -3.91 -21.05 20.95
N LYS A 144 -3.73 -22.12 20.16
CA LYS A 144 -2.45 -22.51 19.55
C LYS A 144 -2.36 -22.07 18.09
N ILE A 145 -2.47 -20.77 17.85
CA ILE A 145 -2.32 -20.17 16.53
C ILE A 145 -1.14 -19.20 16.57
N PRO A 146 -0.19 -19.26 15.63
CA PRO A 146 0.92 -18.33 15.58
C PRO A 146 0.43 -16.88 15.41
N PRO A 147 0.99 -15.91 16.16
CA PRO A 147 0.62 -14.51 16.00
C PRO A 147 1.18 -13.91 14.71
N ILE A 148 0.49 -12.92 14.16
CA ILE A 148 0.95 -12.16 13.00
C ILE A 148 1.93 -11.07 13.46
N LYS A 149 3.01 -10.87 12.69
CA LYS A 149 3.99 -9.81 12.96
C LYS A 149 3.42 -8.45 12.58
N LEU A 150 3.73 -7.42 13.37
CA LEU A 150 3.41 -6.03 13.08
C LEU A 150 4.55 -5.36 12.29
N TYR A 151 4.24 -4.75 11.15
CA TYR A 151 5.19 -3.96 10.38
C TYR A 151 5.07 -2.49 10.75
N LEU A 152 6.05 -1.92 11.44
CA LEU A 152 5.92 -0.60 12.08
C LEU A 152 6.16 0.59 11.14
N THR A 153 6.63 0.34 9.92
CA THR A 153 7.03 1.37 8.95
C THR A 153 6.31 1.23 7.61
N PRO A 154 4.95 1.15 7.60
CA PRO A 154 4.22 1.11 6.35
C PRO A 154 4.40 2.40 5.57
N TYR A 155 4.30 2.33 4.24
CA TYR A 155 4.54 3.48 3.37
C TYR A 155 3.42 3.68 2.35
N LYS A 156 3.32 4.90 1.82
CA LYS A 156 2.29 5.23 0.83
C LYS A 156 2.49 4.40 -0.44
N ASN A 157 1.39 4.00 -1.07
CA ASN A 157 1.33 3.11 -2.24
C ASN A 157 1.80 1.68 -1.98
N GLU A 158 2.09 1.30 -0.73
CA GLU A 158 2.35 -0.10 -0.37
C GLU A 158 1.12 -0.95 -0.72
N ARG A 159 1.35 -2.07 -1.41
CA ARG A 159 0.30 -3.04 -1.74
C ARG A 159 -0.14 -3.75 -0.47
N VAL A 160 -1.45 -3.80 -0.27
CA VAL A 160 -2.03 -4.35 0.95
C VAL A 160 -3.18 -5.30 0.64
N VAL A 161 -3.39 -6.21 1.58
CA VAL A 161 -4.42 -7.24 1.55
C VAL A 161 -5.24 -7.11 2.83
N SER A 162 -6.55 -6.93 2.69
CA SER A 162 -7.49 -6.96 3.80
C SER A 162 -8.06 -8.37 3.92
N MET A 163 -8.12 -8.88 5.16
CA MET A 163 -8.70 -10.18 5.48
C MET A 163 -9.76 -10.04 6.58
N GLY A 164 -10.87 -10.77 6.45
CA GLY A 164 -11.93 -10.78 7.46
C GLY A 164 -13.08 -11.72 7.13
N TYR A 165 -14.14 -11.63 7.91
CA TYR A 165 -15.34 -12.46 7.81
C TYR A 165 -16.57 -11.55 7.65
N PRO A 166 -16.86 -11.10 6.42
CA PRO A 166 -17.94 -10.17 6.17
C PRO A 166 -19.31 -10.84 6.28
N ASP A 167 -20.25 -10.18 6.94
CA ASP A 167 -21.61 -10.67 7.19
C ASP A 167 -22.37 -10.96 5.88
N ILE A 168 -22.18 -10.10 4.87
CA ILE A 168 -22.82 -10.30 3.56
C ILE A 168 -22.43 -11.64 2.91
N THR A 169 -21.22 -12.14 3.14
CA THR A 169 -20.80 -13.44 2.61
C THR A 169 -21.53 -14.57 3.32
N ASP A 170 -21.71 -14.49 4.64
CA ASP A 170 -22.49 -15.47 5.38
C ASP A 170 -23.96 -15.45 4.96
N HIS A 171 -24.55 -14.27 4.76
CA HIS A 171 -25.91 -14.14 4.24
C HIS A 171 -26.06 -14.73 2.82
N LEU A 172 -25.12 -14.45 1.91
CA LEU A 172 -25.12 -15.01 0.56
C LEU A 172 -24.93 -16.54 0.54
N LEU A 173 -24.17 -17.06 1.50
CA LEU A 173 -23.97 -18.50 1.69
C LEU A 173 -25.06 -19.15 2.58
N ASN A 174 -26.07 -18.38 2.99
CA ASN A 174 -27.17 -18.81 3.84
C ASN A 174 -26.71 -19.45 5.18
N ARG A 175 -25.61 -18.95 5.74
CA ARG A 175 -25.05 -19.37 7.03
C ARG A 175 -25.69 -18.56 8.15
N SER A 176 -26.38 -19.25 9.05
CA SER A 176 -27.03 -18.64 10.22
C SER A 176 -27.00 -19.60 11.41
N GLY A 177 -27.28 -19.06 12.61
CA GLY A 177 -27.31 -19.85 13.84
C GLY A 177 -25.98 -20.59 14.09
N THR A 178 -26.04 -21.90 14.29
CA THR A 178 -24.85 -22.73 14.55
C THR A 178 -23.89 -22.82 13.36
N ALA A 179 -24.34 -22.57 12.12
CA ALA A 179 -23.47 -22.57 10.95
C ALA A 179 -22.44 -21.43 10.96
N LEU A 180 -22.64 -20.39 11.77
CA LEU A 180 -21.65 -19.33 11.99
C LEU A 180 -20.46 -19.78 12.83
N LEU A 181 -20.63 -20.84 13.63
CA LEU A 181 -19.59 -21.47 14.46
C LEU A 181 -18.70 -22.43 13.68
N GLU A 182 -19.07 -22.74 12.44
CA GLU A 182 -18.27 -23.57 11.56
C GLU A 182 -17.09 -22.75 11.01
N PRO A 183 -15.86 -23.28 11.12
CA PRO A 183 -14.71 -22.63 10.53
C PRO A 183 -14.90 -22.34 9.03
N ALA A 184 -14.41 -21.18 8.60
CA ALA A 184 -14.56 -20.68 7.24
C ALA A 184 -13.24 -20.11 6.71
N ASP A 185 -13.15 -20.01 5.39
CA ASP A 185 -12.15 -19.19 4.71
C ASP A 185 -12.36 -17.71 5.03
N ALA A 186 -11.27 -16.96 5.19
CA ALA A 186 -11.37 -15.52 5.29
C ALA A 186 -11.67 -14.92 3.90
N TYR A 187 -12.50 -13.88 3.88
CA TYR A 187 -12.71 -13.09 2.68
C TYR A 187 -11.51 -12.15 2.49
N VAL A 188 -10.93 -12.19 1.28
CA VAL A 188 -9.68 -11.49 0.97
C VAL A 188 -9.94 -10.43 -0.11
N THR A 189 -9.49 -9.20 0.16
CA THR A 189 -9.50 -8.11 -0.82
C THR A 189 -8.13 -7.44 -0.89
N GLN A 190 -7.82 -6.82 -2.02
CA GLN A 190 -6.51 -6.23 -2.27
C GLN A 190 -6.64 -4.76 -2.67
N GLY A 191 -5.62 -3.97 -2.33
CA GLY A 191 -5.52 -2.56 -2.69
C GLY A 191 -4.15 -1.99 -2.35
N SER A 192 -4.11 -0.69 -2.08
CA SER A 192 -2.88 0.01 -1.68
C SER A 192 -3.16 1.07 -0.62
N ILE A 193 -2.14 1.41 0.17
CA ILE A 193 -2.22 2.53 1.12
C ILE A 193 -2.26 3.85 0.33
N ALA A 194 -3.34 4.60 0.48
CA ALA A 194 -3.56 5.87 -0.21
C ALA A 194 -3.02 7.08 0.57
N LEU A 195 -3.22 7.11 1.88
CA LEU A 195 -2.91 8.27 2.73
C LEU A 195 -2.72 7.86 4.20
N PHE A 196 -1.89 8.58 4.94
CA PHE A 196 -1.83 8.52 6.40
C PHE A 196 -2.50 9.74 7.02
N ALA A 197 -3.19 9.56 8.13
CA ALA A 197 -3.82 10.62 8.90
C ALA A 197 -3.55 10.42 10.39
N SER A 198 -3.46 11.50 11.16
CA SER A 198 -3.26 11.45 12.63
C SER A 198 -4.52 11.79 13.40
N THR A 199 -5.67 11.67 12.76
CA THR A 199 -6.97 11.89 13.37
C THR A 199 -7.88 10.76 12.95
N ASN A 200 -8.62 10.23 13.92
CA ASN A 200 -9.73 9.36 13.60
C ASN A 200 -10.88 10.20 13.00
N PRO A 201 -11.87 9.54 12.40
CA PRO A 201 -13.06 10.18 11.82
C PRO A 201 -13.88 11.02 12.80
N ASP A 202 -13.84 10.68 14.09
CA ASP A 202 -14.55 11.37 15.17
C ASP A 202 -13.76 12.56 15.75
N GLY A 203 -12.57 12.86 15.20
CA GLY A 203 -11.74 14.00 15.59
C GLY A 203 -10.73 13.74 16.71
N ALA A 204 -10.67 12.52 17.27
CA ALA A 204 -9.65 12.13 18.22
C ALA A 204 -8.29 11.93 17.53
N ARG A 205 -7.19 12.28 18.21
CA ARG A 205 -5.83 12.08 17.68
C ARG A 205 -5.44 10.61 17.77
N VAL A 206 -5.71 9.87 16.71
CA VAL A 206 -5.31 8.48 16.52
C VAL A 206 -4.70 8.37 15.13
N ASP A 207 -3.55 7.71 15.05
CA ASP A 207 -2.95 7.41 13.76
C ASP A 207 -3.82 6.42 13.00
N THR A 208 -4.27 6.82 11.83
CA THR A 208 -5.07 6.05 10.90
C THR A 208 -4.43 6.09 9.51
N LEU A 209 -4.85 5.18 8.64
CA LEU A 209 -4.52 5.22 7.23
C LEU A 209 -5.76 5.04 6.40
N PHE A 210 -5.68 5.50 5.16
CA PHE A 210 -6.66 5.24 4.12
C PHE A 210 -6.08 4.26 3.12
N HIS A 211 -6.90 3.32 2.66
CA HIS A 211 -6.52 2.33 1.65
C HIS A 211 -7.62 2.11 0.62
N THR A 212 -7.26 1.44 -0.47
CA THR A 212 -8.18 1.15 -1.57
C THR A 212 -8.70 -0.29 -1.59
N ALA A 213 -8.24 -1.15 -0.69
CA ALA A 213 -8.74 -2.52 -0.56
C ALA A 213 -10.21 -2.52 -0.11
N PRO A 214 -11.16 -3.06 -0.89
CA PRO A 214 -12.57 -3.07 -0.52
C PRO A 214 -12.84 -3.76 0.82
N ILE A 215 -13.58 -3.11 1.71
CA ILE A 215 -14.04 -3.73 2.97
C ILE A 215 -15.56 -3.65 3.08
N ASN A 216 -16.17 -4.73 3.57
CA ASN A 216 -17.60 -4.83 3.85
C ASN A 216 -17.83 -4.95 5.36
N HIS A 217 -19.08 -4.79 5.80
CA HIS A 217 -19.48 -5.08 7.17
C HIS A 217 -19.04 -6.49 7.57
N GLY A 218 -18.40 -6.63 8.73
CA GLY A 218 -17.77 -7.86 9.23
C GLY A 218 -16.26 -7.98 8.99
N ASN A 219 -15.66 -7.21 8.06
CA ASN A 219 -14.18 -7.11 7.95
C ASN A 219 -13.55 -6.24 9.06
N SER A 220 -14.35 -5.40 9.71
CA SER A 220 -13.92 -4.57 10.85
C SER A 220 -13.23 -5.42 11.91
N GLY A 221 -12.08 -4.96 12.38
CA GLY A 221 -11.24 -5.61 13.37
C GLY A 221 -10.27 -6.64 12.77
N GLY A 222 -10.45 -7.03 11.51
CA GLY A 222 -9.51 -7.87 10.77
C GLY A 222 -8.24 -7.11 10.38
N PRO A 223 -7.16 -7.82 10.01
CA PRO A 223 -5.90 -7.17 9.67
C PRO A 223 -5.89 -6.62 8.24
N LEU A 224 -5.20 -5.49 8.08
CA LEU A 224 -4.65 -5.04 6.81
C LEU A 224 -3.19 -5.45 6.77
N LEU A 225 -2.81 -6.29 5.79
CA LEU A 225 -1.49 -6.90 5.67
C LEU A 225 -0.73 -6.33 4.48
N ASN A 226 0.60 -6.22 4.59
CA ASN A 226 1.46 -6.10 3.41
C ASN A 226 1.66 -7.46 2.72
N GLU A 227 2.33 -7.47 1.57
CA GLU A 227 2.55 -8.69 0.79
C GLU A 227 3.47 -9.72 1.47
N CYS A 228 4.17 -9.34 2.55
CA CYS A 228 4.92 -10.25 3.41
C CYS A 228 4.07 -10.87 4.53
N GLY A 229 2.76 -10.65 4.54
CA GLY A 229 1.86 -11.15 5.58
C GLY A 229 2.02 -10.44 6.93
N GLN A 230 2.52 -9.21 6.94
CA GLN A 230 2.73 -8.45 8.18
C GLN A 230 1.64 -7.39 8.31
N VAL A 231 1.15 -7.17 9.53
CA VAL A 231 0.07 -6.21 9.82
C VAL A 231 0.58 -4.78 9.69
N VAL A 232 -0.08 -4.00 8.86
CA VAL A 232 0.15 -2.55 8.68
C VAL A 232 -0.95 -1.69 9.30
N ALA A 233 -2.13 -2.26 9.51
CA ALA A 233 -3.26 -1.61 10.20
C ALA A 233 -4.35 -2.62 10.60
N VAL A 234 -5.34 -2.15 11.36
CA VAL A 234 -6.58 -2.86 11.69
C VAL A 234 -7.71 -2.26 10.87
N ASN A 235 -8.36 -3.06 10.02
CA ASN A 235 -9.47 -2.60 9.18
C ASN A 235 -10.58 -2.03 10.05
N THR A 236 -11.10 -0.86 9.70
CA THR A 236 -12.31 -0.30 10.30
C THR A 236 -13.29 0.09 9.19
N TRP A 237 -14.56 -0.24 9.35
CA TRP A 237 -15.56 0.14 8.36
C TRP A 237 -15.92 1.61 8.57
N THR A 238 -15.63 2.45 7.57
CA THR A 238 -16.06 3.85 7.45
C THR A 238 -16.39 4.53 8.77
N ALA A 239 -15.36 5.13 9.37
CA ALA A 239 -15.39 6.56 9.63
C ALA A 239 -16.72 7.23 9.26
N PRO A 240 -17.54 7.79 10.17
CA PRO A 240 -18.75 8.51 9.78
C PRO A 240 -18.42 9.60 8.76
N SER A 241 -18.49 9.23 7.48
CA SER A 241 -18.30 10.11 6.35
C SER A 241 -19.63 10.79 6.12
N THR A 242 -19.97 11.75 7.00
CA THR A 242 -20.83 12.84 6.55
C THR A 242 -19.96 13.80 5.75
N LEU A 243 -19.69 13.44 4.50
CA LEU A 243 -19.29 14.40 3.47
C LEU A 243 -19.86 13.95 2.13
N SER A 244 -21.17 13.70 2.10
CA SER A 244 -21.95 13.82 0.88
C SER A 244 -22.42 15.27 0.78
N ALA A 245 -21.64 16.08 0.06
CA ALA A 245 -22.20 17.28 -0.55
C ALA A 245 -23.22 16.80 -1.60
N GLY A 246 -24.49 16.65 -1.21
CA GLY A 246 -25.59 16.48 -2.15
C GLY A 246 -25.96 15.04 -2.54
N GLY A 247 -26.01 14.13 -1.56
CA GLY A 247 -26.80 12.89 -1.60
C GLY A 247 -26.91 12.16 -2.94
N ASP A 248 -26.07 11.15 -3.14
CA ASP A 248 -26.45 9.93 -3.85
C ASP A 248 -25.42 8.84 -3.52
N LEU A 249 -25.93 7.64 -3.19
CA LEU A 249 -25.21 6.36 -3.09
C LEU A 249 -24.01 6.29 -2.13
N ASP A 250 -24.20 5.68 -0.94
CA ASP A 250 -23.12 5.24 -0.03
C ASP A 250 -22.38 4.03 -0.64
N VAL A 251 -21.54 4.28 -1.63
CA VAL A 251 -20.43 3.40 -1.97
C VAL A 251 -19.17 4.20 -1.68
N ALA A 252 -18.40 3.77 -0.67
CA ALA A 252 -17.08 4.33 -0.44
C ALA A 252 -16.33 4.34 -1.78
N ALA A 253 -15.89 5.51 -2.23
CA ALA A 253 -15.29 5.75 -3.54
C ALA A 253 -13.89 5.10 -3.69
N GLY A 254 -13.78 3.80 -3.37
CA GLY A 254 -12.51 3.10 -3.22
C GLY A 254 -11.66 3.64 -2.07
N GLN A 255 -12.26 4.29 -1.06
CA GLN A 255 -11.53 4.88 0.07
C GLN A 255 -12.05 4.31 1.39
N PHE A 256 -11.19 3.52 2.04
CA PHE A 256 -11.48 2.82 3.29
C PHE A 256 -10.47 3.24 4.36
N VAL A 257 -10.83 3.07 5.63
CA VAL A 257 -10.02 3.54 6.77
C VAL A 257 -9.54 2.36 7.59
N ALA A 258 -8.35 2.45 8.15
CA ALA A 258 -7.81 1.47 9.07
C ALA A 258 -7.04 2.16 10.20
N THR A 259 -7.12 1.62 11.42
CA THR A 259 -6.31 2.10 12.56
C THR A 259 -4.86 1.69 12.33
N HIS A 260 -3.95 2.67 12.29
CA HIS A 260 -2.56 2.45 11.92
C HIS A 260 -1.83 1.54 12.93
N VAL A 261 -0.86 0.76 12.46
CA VAL A 261 -0.05 -0.14 13.30
C VAL A 261 0.65 0.54 14.47
N SER A 262 0.99 1.84 14.38
CA SER A 262 1.57 2.60 15.51
C SER A 262 0.59 2.71 16.68
N ALA A 263 -0.68 2.99 16.39
CA ALA A 263 -1.75 3.08 17.36
C ALA A 263 -2.02 1.69 17.97
N LEU A 264 -2.05 0.65 17.13
CA LEU A 264 -2.15 -0.75 17.58
C LEU A 264 -1.01 -1.14 18.52
N ASN A 265 0.24 -0.87 18.12
CA ASN A 265 1.41 -1.21 18.92
C ASN A 265 1.40 -0.47 20.27
N THR A 266 1.01 0.81 20.27
CA THR A 266 0.85 1.60 21.50
C THR A 266 -0.21 1.00 22.42
N PHE A 267 -1.36 0.62 21.85
CA PHE A 267 -2.45 -0.04 22.59
C PHE A 267 -2.00 -1.36 23.22
N LEU A 268 -1.32 -2.22 22.46
CA LEU A 268 -0.82 -3.51 22.95
C LEU A 268 0.21 -3.36 24.06
N ASN A 269 1.18 -2.45 23.89
CA ASN A 269 2.17 -2.17 24.94
C ASN A 269 1.53 -1.61 26.21
N SER A 270 0.46 -0.81 26.08
CA SER A 270 -0.29 -0.31 27.24
C SER A 270 -1.06 -1.40 28.01
N ALA A 271 -1.19 -2.60 27.42
CA ALA A 271 -1.79 -3.79 28.03
C ALA A 271 -0.73 -4.82 28.45
N ASP A 272 0.56 -4.48 28.41
CA ASP A 272 1.71 -5.37 28.65
C ASP A 272 1.75 -6.60 27.71
N VAL A 273 1.13 -6.49 26.52
CA VAL A 273 1.23 -7.48 25.46
C VAL A 273 2.36 -7.09 24.53
N LYS A 274 3.36 -7.97 24.37
CA LYS A 274 4.52 -7.74 23.49
C LYS A 274 4.31 -8.45 22.15
N PRO A 275 3.83 -7.76 21.10
CA PRO A 275 3.70 -8.35 19.78
C PRO A 275 5.07 -8.58 19.14
N GLN A 276 5.12 -9.48 18.15
CA GLN A 276 6.28 -9.56 17.27
C GLN A 276 6.26 -8.39 16.30
N THR A 277 7.33 -7.60 16.25
CA THR A 277 7.42 -6.40 15.40
C THR A 277 8.57 -6.49 14.41
N THR A 278 8.45 -5.82 13.28
CA THR A 278 9.53 -5.62 12.31
C THR A 278 9.45 -4.23 11.68
N SER A 279 10.61 -3.71 11.28
CA SER A 279 10.74 -2.46 10.51
C SER A 279 11.60 -2.65 9.26
N SER A 280 12.08 -3.88 9.02
CA SER A 280 12.79 -4.22 7.78
C SER A 280 11.82 -4.13 6.59
N PRO A 281 12.21 -3.48 5.48
CA PRO A 281 11.35 -3.36 4.31
C PRO A 281 10.86 -4.71 3.82
N CYS A 282 9.57 -4.78 3.47
CA CYS A 282 8.99 -5.96 2.85
C CYS A 282 9.34 -6.00 1.36
N TYR A 283 10.12 -7.00 0.95
CA TYR A 283 10.33 -7.33 -0.45
C TYR A 283 9.60 -8.64 -0.75
N ALA A 284 8.38 -8.55 -1.26
CA ALA A 284 7.58 -9.71 -1.60
C ALA A 284 7.53 -9.92 -3.12
N LYS A 285 7.47 -11.18 -3.54
CA LYS A 285 7.18 -11.58 -4.91
C LYS A 285 6.15 -12.71 -4.89
N SER A 286 5.26 -12.71 -5.86
CA SER A 286 4.38 -13.86 -6.09
C SER A 286 5.20 -15.09 -6.49
N GLU A 287 4.64 -16.28 -6.26
CA GLU A 287 5.29 -17.53 -6.64
C GLU A 287 5.60 -17.60 -8.14
N ASP A 288 4.71 -17.07 -8.98
CA ASP A 288 4.91 -16.99 -10.42
C ASP A 288 6.05 -16.04 -10.82
N GLU A 289 6.21 -14.92 -10.11
CA GLU A 289 7.33 -13.99 -10.33
C GLU A 289 8.66 -14.60 -9.93
N ILE A 290 8.70 -15.31 -8.78
CA ILE A 290 9.90 -16.03 -8.34
C ILE A 290 10.29 -17.08 -9.38
N VAL A 291 9.33 -17.89 -9.86
CA VAL A 291 9.58 -18.93 -10.87
C VAL A 291 10.06 -18.32 -12.19
N LYS A 292 9.48 -17.19 -12.62
CA LYS A 292 9.89 -16.49 -13.85
C LYS A 292 11.29 -15.90 -13.73
N ASP A 293 11.62 -15.26 -12.62
CA ASP A 293 12.95 -14.70 -12.40
C ASP A 293 14.02 -15.78 -12.31
N ASP A 294 13.75 -16.90 -11.65
CA ASP A 294 14.65 -18.05 -11.60
C ASP A 294 14.83 -18.70 -12.98
N ALA A 295 13.75 -18.77 -13.78
CA ALA A 295 13.82 -19.25 -15.15
C ALA A 295 14.64 -18.30 -16.04
N LEU A 296 14.42 -17.00 -15.93
CA LEU A 296 15.16 -15.97 -16.66
C LEU A 296 16.64 -15.97 -16.28
N THR A 297 16.95 -16.04 -14.99
CA THR A 297 18.32 -16.08 -14.47
C THR A 297 19.05 -17.32 -14.98
N ARG A 298 18.41 -18.50 -14.96
CA ARG A 298 18.97 -19.73 -15.53
C ARG A 298 19.15 -19.64 -17.05
N ALA A 299 18.23 -19.00 -17.76
CA ALA A 299 18.34 -18.79 -19.21
C ALA A 299 19.51 -17.86 -19.56
N LEU A 300 19.65 -16.74 -18.85
CA LEU A 300 20.77 -15.80 -19.00
C LEU A 300 22.11 -16.46 -18.67
N ALA A 301 22.18 -17.23 -17.58
CA ALA A 301 23.38 -17.98 -17.21
C ALA A 301 23.78 -18.98 -18.32
N LYS A 302 22.82 -19.77 -18.84
CA LYS A 302 23.07 -20.68 -19.97
C LYS A 302 23.53 -19.95 -21.24
N ALA A 303 22.90 -18.82 -21.56
CA ALA A 303 23.28 -18.01 -22.72
C ALA A 303 24.71 -17.45 -22.56
N SER A 304 25.07 -16.96 -21.37
CA SER A 304 26.42 -16.47 -21.09
C SER A 304 27.47 -17.57 -21.19
N ALA A 305 27.22 -18.75 -20.61
CA ALA A 305 28.12 -19.90 -20.70
C ALA A 305 28.31 -20.37 -22.16
N ALA A 306 27.22 -20.43 -22.95
CA ALA A 306 27.30 -20.77 -24.37
C ALA A 306 28.06 -19.70 -25.18
N GLN A 307 27.96 -18.42 -24.81
CA GLN A 307 28.73 -17.36 -25.45
C GLN A 307 30.22 -17.45 -25.12
N GLU A 308 30.56 -17.76 -23.86
CA GLU A 308 31.95 -17.99 -23.44
C GLU A 308 32.56 -19.19 -24.15
N GLU A 309 31.81 -20.29 -24.31
CA GLU A 309 32.24 -21.47 -25.05
C GLU A 309 32.54 -21.13 -26.52
N ARG A 310 31.62 -20.44 -27.20
CA ARG A 310 31.83 -19.99 -28.59
C ARG A 310 33.04 -19.07 -28.72
N LEU A 311 33.22 -18.14 -27.78
CA LEU A 311 34.38 -17.24 -27.79
C LEU A 311 35.68 -18.02 -27.54
N GLY A 312 35.64 -19.04 -26.69
CA GLY A 312 36.75 -19.95 -26.43
C GLY A 312 37.13 -20.78 -27.67
N GLU A 313 36.15 -21.30 -28.40
CA GLU A 313 36.36 -22.00 -29.68
C GLU A 313 36.95 -21.08 -30.74
N GLN A 314 36.43 -19.85 -30.88
CA GLN A 314 36.97 -18.85 -31.80
C GLN A 314 38.44 -18.53 -31.48
N ARG A 315 38.77 -18.29 -30.21
CA ARG A 315 40.15 -18.03 -29.78
C ARG A 315 41.08 -19.21 -30.07
N LYS A 316 40.63 -20.45 -29.88
CA LYS A 316 41.41 -21.65 -30.24
C LYS A 316 41.65 -21.72 -31.75
N ALA A 317 40.62 -21.51 -32.55
CA ALA A 317 40.74 -21.52 -34.02
C ALA A 317 41.67 -20.41 -34.55
N GLU A 318 41.63 -19.21 -33.95
CA GLU A 318 42.58 -18.13 -34.25
C GLU A 318 44.01 -18.48 -33.85
N ALA A 319 44.21 -19.09 -32.68
CA ALA A 319 45.52 -19.56 -32.24
C ALA A 319 46.09 -20.63 -33.18
N ASP A 320 45.28 -21.61 -33.59
CA ASP A 320 45.68 -22.67 -34.52
C ASP A 320 46.05 -22.09 -35.90
N ARG A 321 45.28 -21.11 -36.39
CA ARG A 321 45.62 -20.38 -37.62
C ARG A 321 46.96 -19.65 -37.50
N ALA A 322 47.20 -18.95 -36.39
CA ALA A 322 48.46 -18.25 -36.15
C ALA A 322 49.65 -19.22 -36.07
N VAL A 323 49.47 -20.40 -35.50
CA VAL A 323 50.49 -21.46 -35.47
C VAL A 323 50.77 -21.98 -36.89
N MET A 324 49.73 -22.25 -37.68
CA MET A 324 49.87 -22.71 -39.06
C MET A 324 50.56 -21.67 -39.95
N GLU A 325 50.27 -20.38 -39.79
CA GLU A 325 50.93 -19.30 -40.51
C GLU A 325 52.43 -19.23 -40.16
N ARG A 326 52.78 -19.37 -38.87
CA ARG A 326 54.19 -19.45 -38.44
C ARG A 326 54.91 -20.66 -39.03
N LEU A 327 54.27 -21.83 -39.09
CA LEU A 327 54.83 -23.03 -39.71
C LEU A 327 55.04 -22.85 -41.21
N GLN A 328 54.08 -22.24 -41.93
CA GLN A 328 54.23 -21.94 -43.35
C GLN A 328 55.37 -20.96 -43.63
N LEU A 329 55.46 -19.87 -42.86
CA LEU A 329 56.58 -18.93 -42.96
C LEU A 329 57.92 -19.62 -42.70
N GLY A 330 57.99 -20.46 -41.66
CA GLY A 330 59.19 -21.26 -41.36
C GLY A 330 59.58 -22.19 -42.52
N ALA A 331 58.61 -22.89 -43.11
CA ALA A 331 58.84 -23.77 -44.26
C ALA A 331 59.33 -22.99 -45.49
N MET A 332 58.74 -21.82 -45.79
CA MET A 332 59.18 -20.95 -46.88
C MET A 332 60.61 -20.45 -46.69
N VAL A 333 60.98 -20.07 -45.46
CA VAL A 333 62.36 -19.67 -45.13
C VAL A 333 63.34 -20.83 -45.35
N ILE A 334 63.03 -22.03 -44.84
CA ILE A 334 63.88 -23.22 -45.04
C ILE A 334 64.07 -23.53 -46.54
N LEU A 335 62.98 -23.49 -47.31
CA LEU A 335 63.02 -23.76 -48.74
C LEU A 335 63.85 -22.72 -49.50
N SER A 336 63.76 -21.43 -49.12
CA SER A 336 64.58 -20.36 -49.70
C SER A 336 66.08 -20.55 -49.40
N VAL A 337 66.44 -20.98 -48.19
CA VAL A 337 67.82 -21.28 -47.81
C VAL A 337 68.35 -22.47 -48.62
N LEU A 338 67.56 -23.53 -48.79
CA LEU A 338 67.93 -24.68 -49.62
C LEU A 338 68.17 -24.29 -51.08
N VAL A 339 67.32 -23.43 -51.65
CA VAL A 339 67.50 -22.91 -53.02
C VAL A 339 68.80 -22.09 -53.13
N LEU A 340 69.09 -21.22 -52.16
CA LEU A 340 70.34 -20.45 -52.14
C LEU A 340 71.57 -21.34 -52.02
N VAL A 341 71.52 -22.40 -51.21
CA VAL A 341 72.60 -23.41 -51.11
C VAL A 341 72.78 -24.13 -52.44
N LEU A 342 71.69 -24.52 -53.11
CA LEU A 342 71.73 -25.19 -54.41
C LEU A 342 72.32 -24.29 -55.50
N ILE A 343 71.90 -23.02 -55.56
CA ILE A 343 72.49 -22.01 -56.45
C ILE A 343 73.99 -21.86 -56.16
N GLY A 344 74.38 -21.78 -54.88
CA GLY A 344 75.78 -21.71 -54.47
C GLY A 344 76.60 -22.93 -54.92
N LEU A 345 76.03 -24.14 -54.84
CA LEU A 345 76.66 -25.37 -55.33
C LEU A 345 76.79 -25.38 -56.86
N ILE A 346 75.77 -24.92 -57.59
CA ILE A 346 75.79 -24.78 -59.05
C ILE A 346 76.85 -23.77 -59.47
N VAL A 347 76.88 -22.58 -58.87
CA VAL A 347 77.89 -21.55 -59.15
C VAL A 347 79.28 -22.06 -58.79
N ARG A 348 79.45 -22.81 -57.70
CA ARG A 348 80.75 -23.41 -57.34
C ARG A 348 81.19 -24.47 -58.35
N ARG A 349 80.26 -25.28 -58.86
CA ARG A 349 80.52 -26.27 -59.91
C ARG A 349 80.89 -25.58 -61.23
N GLU A 350 80.16 -24.53 -61.58
CA GLU A 350 80.41 -23.73 -62.79
C GLU A 350 81.73 -22.95 -62.70
N MET A 351 82.06 -22.39 -61.53
CA MET A 351 83.35 -21.74 -61.29
C MET A 351 84.51 -22.75 -61.34
N ARG A 352 84.32 -24.00 -60.89
CA ARG A 352 85.29 -25.07 -61.10
C ARG A 352 85.43 -25.42 -62.58
N HIS A 353 84.32 -25.56 -63.30
CA HIS A 353 84.34 -25.78 -64.75
C HIS A 353 85.01 -24.63 -65.51
N ARG A 354 84.74 -23.38 -65.14
CA ARG A 354 85.38 -22.19 -65.72
C ARG A 354 86.85 -22.06 -65.34
N ALA A 355 87.23 -22.44 -64.12
CA ALA A 355 88.64 -22.50 -63.73
C ALA A 355 89.41 -23.59 -64.49
N GLU A 356 88.73 -24.66 -64.92
CA GLU A 356 89.30 -25.70 -65.78
C GLU A 356 89.37 -25.28 -67.26
N THR A 357 88.47 -24.40 -67.74
CA THR A 357 88.43 -23.98 -69.15
C THR A 357 89.20 -22.69 -69.46
N HIS A 358 89.53 -21.83 -68.48
CA HIS A 358 90.22 -20.54 -68.72
C HIS A 358 91.77 -20.60 -68.77
N HIS A 359 92.37 -21.73 -69.18
CA HIS A 359 93.79 -21.79 -69.56
C HIS A 359 94.05 -21.81 -71.08
N LYS A 360 93.04 -21.52 -71.91
CA LYS A 360 93.25 -21.31 -73.34
C LYS A 360 92.59 -20.02 -73.86
N GLU A 361 93.48 -19.06 -74.08
CA GLU A 361 93.50 -18.02 -75.11
C GLU A 361 92.61 -16.76 -75.04
N PRO A 362 93.09 -15.65 -75.65
CA PRO A 362 92.66 -14.27 -75.43
C PRO A 362 91.88 -13.62 -76.61
N GLU A 363 91.24 -12.50 -76.28
CA GLU A 363 90.84 -11.32 -77.09
C GLU A 363 89.75 -11.35 -78.22
N ALA A 364 88.69 -10.54 -77.95
CA ALA A 364 87.92 -9.61 -78.82
C ALA A 364 86.93 -10.16 -79.90
N PRO A 365 85.94 -9.39 -80.46
CA PRO A 365 85.51 -7.98 -80.26
C PRO A 365 83.94 -7.75 -80.14
N THR A 366 83.54 -6.49 -80.34
CA THR A 366 82.32 -5.69 -80.01
C THR A 366 81.00 -5.88 -80.81
N ALA A 367 79.97 -5.10 -80.37
CA ALA A 367 78.71 -4.64 -81.00
C ALA A 367 77.44 -5.44 -80.58
N TRP A 368 76.32 -4.86 -80.12
CA TRP A 368 75.49 -3.82 -80.77
C TRP A 368 74.70 -2.96 -79.78
N SER A 369 74.42 -1.74 -80.22
CA SER A 369 73.51 -0.72 -79.68
C SER A 369 72.17 -0.74 -80.42
N GLU A 370 71.03 -0.53 -79.74
CA GLU A 370 69.89 0.25 -80.28
C GLU A 370 68.92 0.74 -79.17
N PRO A 371 68.24 1.91 -79.33
CA PRO A 371 67.56 2.62 -78.23
C PRO A 371 66.03 2.85 -78.38
N LEU A 372 65.45 3.43 -77.31
CA LEU A 372 64.13 4.12 -77.14
C LEU A 372 62.91 3.26 -76.70
N PRO A 373 61.86 3.80 -76.02
CA PRO A 373 61.62 5.21 -75.67
C PRO A 373 61.22 5.50 -74.20
N GLU A 374 61.24 6.81 -73.94
CA GLU A 374 60.78 7.58 -72.78
C GLU A 374 59.26 7.50 -72.48
N LYS A 375 58.87 7.59 -71.20
CA LYS A 375 57.76 8.43 -70.65
C LYS A 375 57.47 8.11 -69.16
N THR A 376 57.78 9.07 -68.27
CA THR A 376 56.85 9.92 -67.47
C THR A 376 56.73 9.54 -66.01
N LYS A 377 57.10 10.50 -65.15
CA LYS A 377 57.08 10.47 -63.68
C LYS A 377 55.66 10.73 -63.14
N PRO A 378 55.20 10.07 -62.07
CA PRO A 378 54.12 10.59 -61.25
C PRO A 378 54.61 11.55 -60.17
N ALA A 379 53.73 12.49 -59.85
CA ALA A 379 53.98 13.75 -59.15
C ALA A 379 54.07 13.66 -57.62
N LYS A 380 54.55 14.77 -57.08
CA LYS A 380 54.97 15.07 -55.71
C LYS A 380 53.77 15.21 -54.76
N VAL A 381 53.90 14.65 -53.56
CA VAL A 381 52.97 14.82 -52.43
C VAL A 381 53.06 16.26 -51.89
N GLU A 382 51.93 16.96 -51.83
CA GLU A 382 51.83 18.31 -51.26
C GLU A 382 51.07 18.31 -49.92
N LYS A 383 51.60 19.12 -48.99
CA LYS A 383 51.22 19.22 -47.59
C LYS A 383 49.91 19.99 -47.40
N VAL A 384 48.99 19.46 -46.61
CA VAL A 384 47.80 20.17 -46.12
C VAL A 384 48.21 21.14 -44.99
N LYS A 385 47.87 22.43 -45.14
CA LYS A 385 47.90 23.44 -44.08
C LYS A 385 46.46 23.89 -43.74
N PRO A 386 46.19 24.27 -42.48
CA PRO A 386 44.83 24.54 -41.98
C PRO A 386 44.31 25.92 -42.41
N VAL A 387 43.01 25.98 -42.71
CA VAL A 387 42.27 27.20 -43.06
C VAL A 387 41.76 27.90 -41.79
N LYS A 388 42.02 29.21 -41.68
CA LYS A 388 41.45 30.12 -40.68
C LYS A 388 40.06 30.61 -41.12
N PRO A 389 39.11 30.88 -40.20
CA PRO A 389 37.78 31.36 -40.55
C PRO A 389 37.73 32.85 -40.91
N VAL A 390 36.83 33.18 -41.85
CA VAL A 390 36.47 34.52 -42.36
C VAL A 390 35.44 35.18 -41.42
N PRO A 391 35.46 36.51 -41.20
CA PRO A 391 34.52 37.18 -40.32
C PRO A 391 33.20 37.47 -41.04
N VAL A 392 32.07 37.16 -40.38
CA VAL A 392 30.72 37.53 -40.83
C VAL A 392 30.26 38.78 -40.08
N ALA A 393 29.81 39.78 -40.85
CA ALA A 393 29.29 41.05 -40.38
C ALA A 393 28.01 40.90 -39.55
N LYS A 394 27.94 41.60 -38.40
CA LYS A 394 26.75 41.68 -37.55
C LYS A 394 25.85 42.82 -38.02
N GLY A 395 24.63 42.49 -38.48
CA GLY A 395 23.53 43.45 -38.62
C GLY A 395 22.89 43.78 -37.26
N PRO A 396 22.20 44.93 -37.13
CA PRO A 396 21.67 45.41 -35.86
C PRO A 396 20.40 44.65 -35.45
N VAL A 397 20.44 43.99 -34.29
CA VAL A 397 19.30 43.34 -33.66
C VAL A 397 18.45 44.40 -32.95
N LYS A 398 17.26 44.68 -33.49
CA LYS A 398 16.21 45.45 -32.80
C LYS A 398 15.49 44.52 -31.83
N HIS A 399 15.64 44.73 -30.53
CA HIS A 399 14.79 44.11 -29.50
C HIS A 399 13.45 44.86 -29.40
N PRO A 400 12.29 44.21 -29.58
CA PRO A 400 11.02 44.75 -29.11
C PRO A 400 10.83 44.31 -27.66
N ILE A 401 10.96 45.24 -26.72
CA ILE A 401 10.54 45.02 -25.32
C ILE A 401 9.00 44.89 -25.35
N PRO A 402 8.39 43.79 -24.86
CA PRO A 402 6.96 43.58 -25.01
C PRO A 402 6.24 44.24 -23.83
N TRP A 403 5.87 45.51 -24.01
CA TRP A 403 5.05 46.30 -23.07
C TRP A 403 3.72 45.63 -22.68
N GLY A 404 3.26 44.65 -23.46
CA GLY A 404 2.03 43.89 -23.20
C GLY A 404 2.06 43.04 -21.92
N TRP A 405 3.22 42.52 -21.51
CA TRP A 405 3.31 41.69 -20.28
C TRP A 405 3.27 42.54 -19.00
N ILE A 406 3.77 43.77 -19.07
CA ILE A 406 3.70 44.72 -17.94
C ILE A 406 2.25 45.19 -17.74
N LEU A 407 1.52 45.45 -18.83
CA LEU A 407 0.11 45.82 -18.79
C LEU A 407 -0.78 44.70 -18.22
N LEU A 408 -0.50 43.44 -18.57
CA LEU A 408 -1.20 42.27 -18.01
C LEU A 408 -0.96 42.13 -16.49
N GLY A 409 0.29 42.34 -16.04
CA GLY A 409 0.64 42.30 -14.62
C GLY A 409 -0.09 43.36 -13.80
N VAL A 410 -0.22 44.59 -14.32
CA VAL A 410 -0.93 45.68 -13.63
C VAL A 410 -2.42 45.38 -13.48
N VAL A 411 -3.06 44.83 -14.52
CA VAL A 411 -4.50 44.47 -14.47
C VAL A 411 -4.76 43.38 -13.43
N VAL A 412 -3.90 42.35 -13.35
CA VAL A 412 -4.04 41.27 -12.35
C VAL A 412 -3.90 41.82 -10.93
N VAL A 413 -2.95 42.73 -10.69
CA VAL A 413 -2.77 43.36 -9.38
C VAL A 413 -3.96 44.23 -8.99
N VAL A 414 -4.53 45.01 -9.93
CA VAL A 414 -5.73 45.82 -9.67
C VAL A 414 -6.96 44.95 -9.35
N VAL A 415 -7.13 43.82 -10.04
CA VAL A 415 -8.22 42.87 -9.75
C VAL A 415 -8.05 42.21 -8.37
N ILE A 416 -6.82 41.84 -8.00
CA ILE A 416 -6.53 41.29 -6.66
C ILE A 416 -6.79 42.33 -5.56
N ILE A 417 -6.37 43.58 -5.76
CA ILE A 417 -6.64 44.67 -4.81
C ILE A 417 -8.14 44.96 -4.71
N ALA A 418 -8.88 44.95 -5.81
CA ALA A 418 -10.33 45.13 -5.80
C ALA A 418 -11.06 43.99 -5.06
N PHE A 419 -10.56 42.75 -5.18
CA PHE A 419 -11.11 41.61 -4.46
C PHE A 419 -10.82 41.68 -2.95
N LEU A 420 -9.61 42.11 -2.56
CA LEU A 420 -9.21 42.27 -1.16
C LEU A 420 -9.88 43.46 -0.45
N VAL A 421 -10.25 44.51 -1.19
CA VAL A 421 -10.98 45.67 -0.63
C VAL A 421 -12.47 45.38 -0.45
N LYS A 422 -13.07 44.52 -1.30
CA LYS A 422 -14.50 44.19 -1.24
C LYS A 422 -14.89 43.33 -0.02
N ASP A 423 -13.95 42.59 0.58
CA ASP A 423 -14.21 41.73 1.75
C ASP A 423 -14.11 42.43 3.11
N ARG A 424 -13.73 43.72 3.16
CA ARG A 424 -13.59 44.43 4.45
C ARG A 424 -14.86 45.08 4.99
N ASP A 425 -15.98 45.07 4.25
CA ASP A 425 -17.23 45.73 4.66
C ASP A 425 -18.28 44.80 5.31
N ILE A 426 -18.00 43.49 5.42
CA ILE A 426 -18.99 42.51 5.95
C ILE A 426 -18.93 42.39 7.48
N TYR A 427 -17.81 42.70 8.12
CA TYR A 427 -17.62 42.47 9.57
C TYR A 427 -18.13 43.58 10.49
N LYS A 428 -18.73 44.67 9.97
CA LYS A 428 -19.18 45.82 10.78
C LYS A 428 -20.70 45.97 10.94
N ARG A 429 -21.52 45.01 10.48
CA ARG A 429 -23.00 45.12 10.57
C ARG A 429 -23.70 44.16 11.51
N LEU A 430 -23.00 43.37 12.32
CA LEU A 430 -23.67 42.47 13.27
C LEU A 430 -22.90 42.36 14.59
N ALA A 431 -23.16 43.32 15.48
CA ALA A 431 -23.33 43.22 16.95
C ALA A 431 -22.86 44.52 17.63
N PRO A 432 -23.44 44.97 18.76
CA PRO A 432 -24.33 44.22 19.67
C PRO A 432 -25.59 44.98 20.16
N THR A 433 -26.60 44.24 20.59
CA THR A 433 -27.47 44.67 21.71
C THR A 433 -27.45 43.60 22.79
N LYS A 434 -27.13 44.05 24.01
CA LYS A 434 -27.13 43.32 25.29
C LYS A 434 -28.42 43.77 26.01
N ALA A 435 -29.30 42.90 26.50
CA ALA A 435 -29.40 42.37 27.88
C ALA A 435 -30.90 42.02 28.15
N PRO A 436 -31.33 41.40 29.28
CA PRO A 436 -30.58 40.71 30.35
C PRO A 436 -31.05 39.25 30.60
N ALA A 437 -30.41 38.62 31.58
CA ALA A 437 -30.47 37.21 31.97
C ALA A 437 -31.76 36.76 32.69
N ALA A 438 -32.04 35.46 32.59
CA ALA A 438 -32.57 34.66 33.69
C ALA A 438 -31.91 33.26 33.67
N ALA A 439 -31.47 32.81 34.84
CA ALA A 439 -30.88 31.49 35.14
C ALA A 439 -31.78 30.33 34.65
N VAL A 440 -31.27 29.14 34.30
CA VAL A 440 -30.65 28.15 35.21
C VAL A 440 -29.60 27.33 34.47
N ALA A 441 -28.38 27.26 35.00
CA ALA A 441 -27.42 26.23 34.63
C ALA A 441 -27.78 24.95 35.39
N GLU A 442 -28.58 24.05 34.80
CA GLU A 442 -28.53 22.65 35.18
C GLU A 442 -27.55 21.96 34.23
N GLY A 443 -26.45 21.45 34.78
CA GLY A 443 -25.50 20.62 34.03
C GLY A 443 -26.13 19.29 33.61
N ILE A 444 -25.35 18.47 32.90
CA ILE A 444 -25.75 17.11 32.55
C ILE A 444 -26.15 16.36 33.83
N VAL A 445 -27.35 15.77 33.85
CA VAL A 445 -27.88 15.04 35.01
C VAL A 445 -28.01 13.57 34.68
N HIS A 446 -27.54 12.70 35.56
CA HIS A 446 -27.80 11.26 35.46
C HIS A 446 -29.22 10.95 35.96
N MET A 447 -30.04 10.39 35.09
CA MET A 447 -31.40 9.97 35.38
C MET A 447 -31.44 8.45 35.51
N VAL A 448 -32.13 7.95 36.53
CA VAL A 448 -32.49 6.53 36.66
C VAL A 448 -34.01 6.46 36.67
N CYS A 449 -34.59 5.62 35.82
CA CYS A 449 -36.02 5.52 35.65
C CYS A 449 -36.51 4.08 35.82
N GLU A 450 -37.60 3.93 36.56
CA GLU A 450 -38.29 2.65 36.74
C GLU A 450 -39.61 2.64 35.96
N VAL A 451 -40.00 1.47 35.45
CA VAL A 451 -41.26 1.32 34.72
C VAL A 451 -42.46 1.56 35.65
N ASP A 452 -43.33 2.48 35.27
CA ASP A 452 -44.66 2.65 35.87
C ASP A 452 -45.66 1.72 35.18
N LYS A 453 -45.88 0.55 35.78
CA LYS A 453 -46.78 -0.48 35.24
C LYS A 453 -48.24 -0.03 35.18
N ASN A 454 -48.65 0.90 36.03
CA ASN A 454 -50.03 1.39 36.07
C ASN A 454 -50.29 2.42 34.97
N ALA A 455 -49.26 3.20 34.61
CA ALA A 455 -49.31 4.17 33.52
C ALA A 455 -48.96 3.57 32.14
N SER A 456 -48.53 2.31 32.08
CA SER A 456 -48.14 1.62 30.85
C SER A 456 -49.25 0.70 30.32
N SER A 457 -49.38 0.58 29.00
CA SER A 457 -50.29 -0.34 28.33
C SER A 457 -49.56 -1.08 27.20
N GLN A 458 -49.64 -2.41 27.17
CA GLN A 458 -48.91 -3.25 26.20
C GLN A 458 -47.43 -2.86 26.14
N MET A 459 -46.73 -3.00 27.27
CA MET A 459 -45.33 -2.54 27.38
C MET A 459 -44.44 -3.10 26.27
N VAL A 460 -43.42 -2.33 25.88
CA VAL A 460 -42.39 -2.79 24.95
C VAL A 460 -41.75 -4.06 25.52
N ALA A 461 -41.49 -5.03 24.65
CA ALA A 461 -40.86 -6.29 25.05
C ALA A 461 -39.53 -6.01 25.79
N GLY A 462 -39.39 -6.57 26.99
CA GLY A 462 -38.19 -6.38 27.83
C GLY A 462 -38.11 -5.03 28.56
N ALA A 463 -39.19 -4.25 28.64
CA ALA A 463 -39.19 -2.98 29.38
C ALA A 463 -38.84 -3.18 30.87
N GLY A 464 -37.67 -2.66 31.26
CA GLY A 464 -37.14 -2.65 32.63
C GLY A 464 -36.62 -1.27 33.03
N PRO A 465 -35.90 -1.16 34.16
CA PRO A 465 -35.26 0.08 34.57
C PRO A 465 -34.28 0.58 33.49
N ILE A 466 -34.20 1.89 33.32
CA ILE A 466 -33.29 2.55 32.36
C ILE A 466 -32.52 3.67 33.06
N ASP A 467 -31.30 3.93 32.63
CA ASP A 467 -30.54 5.10 33.07
C ASP A 467 -29.89 5.82 31.88
N PHE A 468 -29.77 7.14 31.98
CA PHE A 468 -29.18 7.97 30.93
C PHE A 468 -28.69 9.32 31.48
N GLU A 469 -27.71 9.90 30.78
CA GLU A 469 -27.28 11.27 30.97
C GLU A 469 -28.18 12.22 30.18
N PHE A 470 -28.71 13.22 30.85
CA PHE A 470 -29.61 14.19 30.27
C PHE A 470 -29.02 15.60 30.33
N ASP A 471 -28.76 16.15 29.15
CA ASP A 471 -28.39 17.54 28.94
C ASP A 471 -29.65 18.35 28.61
N ALA A 472 -30.22 18.95 29.65
CA ALA A 472 -31.40 19.80 29.51
C ALA A 472 -31.12 21.05 28.69
N VAL A 473 -29.88 21.56 28.69
CA VAL A 473 -29.52 22.80 27.97
C VAL A 473 -29.56 22.58 26.46
N HIS A 474 -28.98 21.47 26.00
CA HIS A 474 -28.89 21.15 24.58
C HIS A 474 -30.01 20.20 24.10
N ALA A 475 -30.96 19.84 24.98
CA ALA A 475 -32.00 18.84 24.72
C ALA A 475 -31.42 17.52 24.19
N CYS A 476 -30.39 17.04 24.87
CA CYS A 476 -29.55 15.94 24.42
C CYS A 476 -29.49 14.83 25.46
N VAL A 477 -29.60 13.58 25.00
CA VAL A 477 -29.44 12.39 25.83
C VAL A 477 -28.13 11.69 25.46
N ASN A 478 -27.33 11.33 26.47
CA ASN A 478 -26.01 10.69 26.36
C ASN A 478 -25.05 11.43 25.41
N GLY A 479 -25.18 12.76 25.29
CA GLY A 479 -24.37 13.61 24.41
C GLY A 479 -24.54 13.36 22.90
N LYS A 480 -25.42 12.44 22.48
CA LYS A 480 -25.56 11.99 21.07
C LYS A 480 -26.98 12.15 20.52
N THR A 481 -28.00 11.93 21.34
CA THR A 481 -29.39 11.83 20.89
C THR A 481 -30.15 13.13 21.12
N ALA A 482 -30.43 13.87 20.03
CA ALA A 482 -31.13 15.15 20.11
C ALA A 482 -32.65 15.00 20.23
N TYR A 483 -33.27 15.85 21.03
CA TYR A 483 -34.71 15.93 21.19
C TYR A 483 -35.22 17.31 20.79
N GLU A 484 -36.44 17.35 20.26
CA GLU A 484 -37.12 18.60 19.97
C GLU A 484 -37.84 19.10 21.22
N ARG A 485 -37.52 20.32 21.64
CA ARG A 485 -38.23 21.00 22.72
C ARG A 485 -39.59 21.51 22.26
N GLN A 486 -40.64 21.10 22.95
CA GLN A 486 -42.01 21.54 22.71
C GLN A 486 -42.32 22.81 23.54
N GLY A 487 -43.43 23.47 23.21
CA GLY A 487 -43.83 24.73 23.85
C GLY A 487 -44.18 24.62 25.34
N ASP A 488 -44.54 23.42 25.81
CA ASP A 488 -44.78 23.11 27.23
C ASP A 488 -43.51 22.73 27.99
N GLY A 489 -42.35 22.80 27.32
CA GLY A 489 -41.05 22.44 27.88
C GLY A 489 -40.70 20.96 27.80
N SER A 490 -41.65 20.09 27.40
CA SER A 490 -41.38 18.67 27.16
C SER A 490 -40.41 18.48 25.98
N LEU A 491 -39.75 17.35 25.97
CA LEU A 491 -38.85 16.96 24.89
C LEU A 491 -39.42 15.77 24.14
N VAL A 492 -39.44 15.85 22.82
CA VAL A 492 -40.00 14.80 21.96
C VAL A 492 -38.97 14.36 20.93
N ARG A 493 -38.92 13.06 20.66
CA ARG A 493 -38.17 12.50 19.53
C ARG A 493 -38.99 11.42 18.85
N TYR A 494 -38.90 11.39 17.53
CA TYR A 494 -39.45 10.30 16.73
C TYR A 494 -38.31 9.40 16.26
N MET A 495 -38.49 8.09 16.30
CA MET A 495 -37.53 7.07 15.89
C MET A 495 -38.18 6.10 14.92
N LEU A 496 -37.36 5.46 14.09
CA LEU A 496 -37.75 4.41 13.17
C LEU A 496 -36.73 3.29 13.38
N SER A 497 -37.22 2.07 13.59
CA SER A 497 -36.37 0.89 13.63
C SER A 497 -35.82 0.62 12.23
N ASP A 498 -34.59 0.12 12.13
CA ASP A 498 -33.96 -0.23 10.84
C ASP A 498 -34.26 -1.67 10.42
N THR A 499 -34.60 -2.53 11.38
CA THR A 499 -34.75 -3.99 11.22
C THR A 499 -36.19 -4.46 11.31
N SER A 500 -37.11 -3.60 11.77
CA SER A 500 -38.51 -3.94 11.95
C SER A 500 -39.41 -2.77 11.57
N PRO A 501 -40.65 -3.00 11.09
CA PRO A 501 -41.54 -1.94 10.66
C PRO A 501 -42.20 -1.25 11.87
N ILE A 502 -41.39 -0.74 12.79
CA ILE A 502 -41.81 -0.10 14.03
C ILE A 502 -41.23 1.31 14.08
N ALA A 503 -42.10 2.28 14.26
CA ALA A 503 -41.74 3.66 14.57
C ALA A 503 -42.06 3.95 16.05
N ALA A 504 -41.32 4.84 16.68
CA ALA A 504 -41.53 5.19 18.07
C ALA A 504 -41.60 6.71 18.26
N ARG A 505 -42.50 7.16 19.13
CA ARG A 505 -42.50 8.51 19.72
C ARG A 505 -42.02 8.41 21.16
N ILE A 506 -40.91 9.07 21.43
CA ILE A 506 -40.35 9.22 22.78
C ILE A 506 -40.67 10.62 23.28
N GLU A 507 -41.06 10.71 24.54
CA GLU A 507 -41.38 11.97 25.20
C GLU A 507 -40.80 12.00 26.62
N ILE A 508 -40.20 13.13 26.98
CA ILE A 508 -39.65 13.41 28.31
C ILE A 508 -40.39 14.64 28.84
N SER A 509 -40.93 14.55 30.05
CA SER A 509 -41.59 15.69 30.69
C SER A 509 -40.61 16.83 30.94
N ALA A 510 -41.12 18.07 31.05
CA ALA A 510 -40.28 19.27 31.23
C ALA A 510 -39.40 19.23 32.50
N ASP A 511 -39.87 18.53 33.54
CA ASP A 511 -39.17 18.30 34.80
C ASP A 511 -38.24 17.06 34.76
N GLY A 512 -38.22 16.32 33.64
CA GLY A 512 -37.42 15.11 33.45
C GLY A 512 -37.90 13.90 34.25
N THR A 513 -38.99 14.00 35.01
CA THR A 513 -39.44 12.94 35.93
C THR A 513 -40.23 11.83 35.25
N THR A 514 -40.68 12.05 34.02
CA THR A 514 -41.46 11.08 33.27
C THR A 514 -40.86 10.89 31.88
N PHE A 515 -40.52 9.65 31.56
CA PHE A 515 -40.07 9.23 30.23
C PHE A 515 -41.12 8.29 29.64
N GLN A 516 -41.52 8.51 28.39
CA GLN A 516 -42.57 7.73 27.74
C GLN A 516 -42.13 7.30 26.34
N ARG A 517 -42.44 6.06 25.97
CA ARG A 517 -42.25 5.52 24.62
C ARG A 517 -43.57 4.96 24.13
N ARG A 518 -43.98 5.40 22.95
CA ARG A 518 -45.11 4.85 22.19
C ARG A 518 -44.60 4.26 20.91
N GLU A 519 -44.86 2.99 20.65
CA GLU A 519 -44.48 2.34 19.39
C GLU A 519 -45.67 2.10 18.49
N TYR A 520 -45.44 2.20 17.19
CA TYR A 520 -46.43 2.12 16.15
C TYR A 520 -45.92 1.16 15.09
N ARG A 521 -46.65 0.07 14.87
CA ARG A 521 -46.38 -0.82 13.75
C ARG A 521 -46.88 -0.18 12.46
N LEU A 522 -45.98 -0.10 11.49
CA LEU A 522 -46.28 0.44 10.18
C LEU A 522 -46.52 -0.70 9.20
N GLU A 523 -47.40 -0.46 8.23
CA GLU A 523 -47.50 -1.33 7.06
C GLU A 523 -46.22 -1.26 6.23
N ALA A 524 -45.87 -2.34 5.54
CA ALA A 524 -44.57 -2.46 4.86
C ALA A 524 -44.31 -1.35 3.83
N GLU A 525 -45.34 -0.91 3.11
CA GLU A 525 -45.22 0.18 2.12
C GLU A 525 -45.04 1.54 2.80
N THR A 526 -45.85 1.85 3.81
CA THR A 526 -45.74 3.06 4.62
C THR A 526 -44.38 3.13 5.32
N TYR A 527 -43.89 2.01 5.86
CA TYR A 527 -42.57 1.90 6.48
C TYR A 527 -41.45 2.27 5.51
N ARG A 528 -41.41 1.67 4.31
CA ARG A 528 -40.38 1.98 3.29
C ARG A 528 -40.45 3.44 2.86
N SER A 529 -41.65 3.97 2.63
CA SER A 529 -41.86 5.36 2.26
C SER A 529 -41.40 6.32 3.36
N TYR A 530 -41.76 6.03 4.61
CA TYR A 530 -41.36 6.83 5.77
C TYR A 530 -39.85 6.76 6.01
N GLN A 531 -39.22 5.59 5.85
CA GLN A 531 -37.77 5.41 5.94
C GLN A 531 -37.03 6.27 4.90
N ALA A 532 -37.44 6.20 3.63
CA ALA A 532 -36.84 6.97 2.55
C ALA A 532 -36.98 8.48 2.77
N GLN A 533 -38.19 8.94 3.10
CA GLN A 533 -38.44 10.37 3.35
C GLN A 533 -37.67 10.88 4.56
N ARG A 534 -37.61 10.09 5.64
CA ARG A 534 -36.87 10.44 6.85
C ARG A 534 -35.36 10.48 6.64
N ALA A 535 -34.81 9.55 5.85
CA ALA A 535 -33.38 9.55 5.50
C ALA A 535 -32.96 10.84 4.76
N ALA A 536 -33.87 11.45 4.01
CA ALA A 536 -33.63 12.72 3.33
C ALA A 536 -33.63 13.95 4.27
N LEU A 537 -34.02 13.82 5.54
CA LEU A 537 -34.22 14.97 6.45
C LEU A 537 -32.96 15.48 7.16
N GLY A 538 -31.77 15.07 6.72
CA GLY A 538 -30.51 15.57 7.25
C GLY A 538 -30.16 15.04 8.65
N SER A 539 -29.05 15.52 9.21
CA SER A 539 -28.53 15.01 10.50
C SER A 539 -29.42 15.40 11.69
N LEU A 540 -29.63 14.45 12.60
CA LEU A 540 -30.36 14.59 13.87
C LEU A 540 -29.46 14.38 15.10
N ARG A 541 -28.14 14.59 14.92
CA ARG A 541 -27.13 14.42 15.98
C ARG A 541 -27.11 15.62 16.92
N CYS A 542 -26.84 15.36 18.19
CA CYS A 542 -26.62 16.40 19.20
C CYS A 542 -25.55 17.41 18.79
N VAL A 543 -25.82 18.68 19.06
CA VAL A 543 -24.88 19.79 18.89
C VAL A 543 -24.40 20.20 20.28
N THR A 544 -23.22 19.72 20.67
CA THR A 544 -22.63 19.91 22.00
C THR A 544 -21.70 21.14 22.10
N LYS A 545 -21.55 21.91 21.02
CA LYS A 545 -20.76 23.14 20.96
C LYS A 545 -21.64 24.32 20.55
N THR A 546 -21.30 25.52 21.01
CA THR A 546 -21.95 26.80 20.68
C THR A 546 -21.71 27.22 19.23
N ASP A 547 -22.15 26.42 18.26
CA ASP A 547 -22.27 26.78 16.86
C ASP A 547 -23.76 27.04 16.55
N PRO A 548 -24.21 28.31 16.61
CA PRO A 548 -25.63 28.64 16.46
C PRO A 548 -26.19 28.25 15.09
N GLY A 549 -25.36 28.13 14.05
CA GLY A 549 -25.80 27.68 12.73
C GLY A 549 -26.20 26.21 12.71
N LYS A 550 -25.41 25.35 13.36
CA LYS A 550 -25.69 23.90 13.45
C LYS A 550 -26.86 23.61 14.39
N ALA A 551 -27.01 24.37 15.47
CA ALA A 551 -28.14 24.23 16.38
C ALA A 551 -29.48 24.59 15.69
N GLY A 552 -29.50 25.67 14.89
CA GLY A 552 -30.67 26.03 14.08
C GLY A 552 -31.03 24.97 13.05
N GLN A 553 -30.04 24.45 12.32
CA GLN A 553 -30.25 23.40 11.33
C GLN A 553 -30.78 22.09 11.95
N LEU A 554 -30.27 21.72 13.13
CA LEU A 554 -30.78 20.57 13.89
C LEU A 554 -32.25 20.77 14.28
N ALA A 555 -32.60 21.95 14.78
CA ALA A 555 -33.98 22.28 15.15
C ALA A 555 -34.93 22.18 13.93
N ASP A 556 -34.51 22.71 12.78
CA ASP A 556 -35.27 22.61 11.53
C ASP A 556 -35.46 21.15 11.08
N ASN A 557 -34.40 20.33 11.16
CA ASN A 557 -34.47 18.92 10.80
C ASN A 557 -35.38 18.13 11.75
N LEU A 558 -35.30 18.38 13.06
CA LEU A 558 -36.19 17.77 14.06
C LEU A 558 -37.65 18.16 13.81
N ALA A 559 -37.93 19.42 13.48
CA ALA A 559 -39.28 19.88 13.14
C ALA A 559 -39.82 19.20 11.87
N LYS A 560 -38.99 19.02 10.84
CA LYS A 560 -39.37 18.27 9.62
C LYS A 560 -39.67 16.81 9.95
N VAL A 561 -38.86 16.18 10.79
CA VAL A 561 -39.09 14.80 11.25
C VAL A 561 -40.39 14.71 12.04
N ARG A 562 -40.68 15.65 12.94
CA ARG A 562 -41.97 15.70 13.64
C ARG A 562 -43.13 15.77 12.64
N ASN A 563 -43.09 16.71 11.70
CA ASN A 563 -44.16 16.91 10.72
C ASN A 563 -44.39 15.64 9.89
N LEU A 564 -43.32 15.02 9.39
CA LEU A 564 -43.39 13.75 8.67
C LEU A 564 -43.93 12.60 9.54
N SER A 565 -43.50 12.54 10.80
CA SER A 565 -43.95 11.49 11.72
C SER A 565 -45.42 11.65 12.06
N GLN A 566 -45.93 12.87 12.19
CA GLN A 566 -47.35 13.14 12.46
C GLN A 566 -48.27 12.72 11.32
N THR A 567 -47.79 12.70 10.06
CA THR A 567 -48.58 12.19 8.93
C THR A 567 -48.61 10.66 8.87
N VAL A 568 -47.66 9.98 9.52
CA VAL A 568 -47.50 8.52 9.46
C VAL A 568 -48.03 7.84 10.72
N LEU A 569 -47.81 8.43 11.89
CA LEU A 569 -48.18 7.88 13.20
C LEU A 569 -49.60 8.30 13.60
N THR A 570 -50.58 7.96 12.76
CA THR A 570 -51.99 8.36 12.92
C THR A 570 -52.83 7.33 13.66
N MET A 571 -52.35 6.08 13.74
CA MET A 571 -53.01 4.97 14.43
C MET A 571 -52.73 4.98 15.94
N ALA A 572 -53.51 4.20 16.72
CA ALA A 572 -53.18 3.94 18.11
C ALA A 572 -51.84 3.20 18.22
N PRO A 573 -51.02 3.49 19.26
CA PRO A 573 -49.76 2.79 19.45
C PRO A 573 -49.99 1.31 19.80
N GLU A 574 -49.13 0.43 19.28
CA GLU A 574 -49.06 -1.00 19.62
C GLU A 574 -48.52 -1.20 21.05
N SER A 575 -47.67 -0.28 21.51
CA SER A 575 -47.13 -0.30 22.86
C SER A 575 -47.04 1.11 23.43
N HIS A 576 -47.33 1.25 24.72
CA HIS A 576 -47.11 2.48 25.48
C HIS A 576 -46.46 2.14 26.81
N THR A 577 -45.20 2.53 26.95
CA THR A 577 -44.44 2.30 28.18
C THR A 577 -44.09 3.64 28.81
N VAL A 578 -44.31 3.74 30.11
CA VAL A 578 -44.05 4.92 30.92
C VAL A 578 -43.04 4.56 32.00
N TRP A 579 -42.04 5.40 32.18
CA TRP A 579 -41.05 5.30 33.24
C TRP A 579 -41.09 6.55 34.12
N ARG A 580 -40.94 6.33 35.42
CA ARG A 580 -40.77 7.36 36.46
C ARG A 580 -39.28 7.52 36.72
N CYS A 581 -38.75 8.69 36.44
CA CYS A 581 -37.34 9.02 36.54
C CYS A 581 -37.03 9.83 37.79
N ALA A 582 -35.88 9.55 38.40
CA ALA A 582 -35.29 10.32 39.48
C ALA A 582 -33.83 10.64 39.15
N LYS A 583 -33.33 11.77 39.67
CA LYS A 583 -31.91 12.11 39.58
C LYS A 583 -31.11 11.09 40.42
N LYS A 584 -30.08 10.48 39.84
CA LYS A 584 -29.16 9.60 40.57
C LYS A 584 -28.38 10.47 41.56
N ALA A 585 -28.52 10.23 42.86
CA ALA A 585 -27.65 10.85 43.85
C ALA A 585 -26.21 10.37 43.58
N GLY A 586 -25.30 11.33 43.42
CA GLY A 586 -23.88 11.08 43.10
C GLY A 586 -23.13 10.37 44.20
#